data_AF-A0A061F761-F1
#
_entry.id   AF-A0A061F761-F1
#
_cell.length_a   1.000
_cell.length_b   1.000
_cell.length_c   1.000
_cell.angle_alpha   90.00
_cell.angle_beta   90.00
_cell.angle_gamma   90.00
#
_symmetry.space_group_name_H-M   'P 1'
#
loop_
_entity.id
_entity.type
_entity.pdbx_description
1 polymer ?
#
loop_
_entity_poly.entity_id
_entity_poly.type
_entity_poly.pdbx_seq_one_letter_code
_entity_poly.pdbx_strand_id
1 'polypeptide(L)' 'MNWKSFNTRLHMKCRKQAWMLFSFAPRDYCDRYGLCGSKGNCDGTQLPLFKGFKP' A
#
# COMPACT_ATOMS: atom_id res chain seq x y z
N MET A 1 20.88 5.72 -1.81
CA MET A 1 20.04 4.55 -2.17
C MET A 1 19.13 4.26 -0.99
N ASN A 2 17.86 4.69 -1.08
CA ASN A 2 16.94 4.65 0.05
C ASN A 2 16.27 3.28 0.15
N TRP A 3 16.66 2.49 1.15
CA TRP A 3 15.98 1.27 1.57
C TRP A 3 14.65 1.62 2.25
N LYS A 4 13.62 2.00 1.47
CA LYS A 4 12.27 2.04 2.02
C LYS A 4 11.83 0.58 2.17
N SER A 5 11.48 0.17 3.39
CA SER A 5 11.05 -1.20 3.70
C SER A 5 9.78 -1.57 2.94
N PHE A 6 9.94 -2.10 1.73
CA PHE A 6 8.86 -2.64 0.92
C PHE A 6 8.68 -4.12 1.26
N ASN A 7 7.54 -4.48 1.83
CA ASN A 7 7.18 -5.87 2.05
C ASN A 7 6.78 -6.48 0.70
N THR A 8 7.53 -7.50 0.27
CA THR A 8 7.36 -8.08 -1.07
C THR A 8 7.12 -9.58 -0.97
N ARG A 9 6.08 -10.08 -1.64
CA ARG A 9 5.80 -11.50 -1.81
C ARG A 9 6.21 -11.93 -3.22
N LEU A 10 7.01 -12.99 -3.31
CA LEU A 10 7.50 -13.55 -4.56
C LEU A 10 7.01 -15.00 -4.72
N HIS A 11 6.61 -15.39 -5.92
CA HIS A 11 6.31 -16.78 -6.26
C HIS A 11 7.32 -17.29 -7.30
N MET A 12 7.78 -18.53 -7.13
CA MET A 12 8.72 -19.14 -8.07
C MET A 12 7.97 -19.65 -9.30
N LYS A 13 8.37 -19.17 -10.50
CA LYS A 13 7.91 -19.75 -11.77
C LYS A 13 8.85 -20.86 -12.18
N CYS A 14 8.42 -22.12 -12.01
CA CYS A 14 9.18 -23.32 -12.37
C CYS A 14 9.62 -23.33 -13.85
N ARG A 15 8.80 -22.79 -14.77
CA ARG A 15 9.11 -22.78 -16.21
C ARG A 15 10.33 -21.92 -16.59
N LYS A 16 10.69 -20.93 -15.75
CA LYS A 16 11.82 -20.02 -15.98
C LYS A 16 12.84 -20.03 -14.83
N GLN A 17 12.62 -20.86 -13.80
CA GLN A 17 13.38 -20.86 -12.54
C GLN A 17 13.60 -19.44 -11.99
N ALA A 18 12.55 -18.62 -12.02
CA ALA A 18 12.64 -17.22 -11.64
C ALA A 18 11.62 -16.89 -10.56
N TRP A 19 12.06 -16.12 -9.56
CA TRP A 19 11.16 -15.48 -8.61
C TRP A 19 10.45 -14.33 -9.31
N MET A 20 9.12 -14.39 -9.35
CA MET A 20 8.31 -13.31 -9.88
C MET A 20 7.58 -12.59 -8.75
N LEU A 21 7.49 -11.26 -8.89
CA LEU A 21 6.71 -10.42 -8.00
C LEU A 21 5.25 -10.86 -8.04
N PHE A 22 4.74 -11.28 -6.88
CA PHE A 22 3.33 -11.61 -6.69
C PHE A 22 2.57 -10.41 -6.12
N SER A 23 3.10 -9.80 -5.06
CA SER A 23 2.55 -8.59 -4.48
C SER A 23 3.61 -7.82 -3.71
N PHE A 24 3.36 -6.54 -3.47
CA PHE A 24 4.18 -5.71 -2.60
C PHE A 24 3.30 -4.71 -1.85
N ALA A 25 3.78 -4.24 -0.70
CA ALA A 25 3.18 -3.18 0.08
C ALA A 25 4.27 -2.21 0.57
N PRO A 26 3.98 -0.90 0.64
CA PRO A 26 2.72 -0.25 0.25
C PRO A 26 2.56 -0.18 -1.29
N ARG A 27 1.40 -0.55 -1.81
CA ARG A 27 1.06 -0.53 -3.24
C ARG A 27 0.37 0.77 -3.63
N ASP A 28 -0.50 1.27 -2.78
CA ASP A 28 -1.22 2.51 -2.98
C ASP A 28 -0.99 3.49 -1.83
N TYR A 29 -1.62 4.66 -1.94
CA TYR A 29 -1.49 5.71 -0.95
C TYR A 29 -1.94 5.21 0.42
N CYS A 30 -3.10 4.55 0.51
CA CYS A 30 -3.74 4.15 1.76
C CYS A 30 -3.01 3.07 2.56
N ASP A 31 -2.11 2.32 1.91
CA ASP A 31 -1.22 1.39 2.59
C ASP A 31 -0.18 2.08 3.49
N ARG A 32 -0.02 3.41 3.38
CA ARG A 32 0.86 4.18 4.26
C ARG A 32 0.15 4.45 5.58
N TYR A 33 0.83 4.11 6.66
CA TYR A 33 0.34 4.37 8.01
C TYR A 33 0.21 5.87 8.30
N GLY A 34 -0.81 6.25 9.07
CA GLY A 34 -0.98 7.62 9.59
C GLY A 34 -1.53 8.64 8.59
N LEU A 35 -2.11 8.19 7.47
CA LEU A 35 -2.70 9.09 6.48
C LEU A 35 -4.06 9.66 6.88
N CYS A 36 -4.85 8.89 7.64
CA CYS A 36 -6.16 9.30 8.10
C CYS A 36 -6.16 9.54 9.61
N GLY A 37 -6.95 10.52 10.06
CA GLY A 37 -7.18 10.76 11.48
C GLY A 37 -7.95 9.61 12.14
N SER A 38 -8.21 9.71 13.44
CA SER A 38 -9.02 8.73 14.17
C SER A 38 -10.35 8.48 13.43
N LYS A 39 -10.69 7.20 13.20
CA LYS A 39 -11.90 6.76 12.46
C LYS A 39 -12.00 7.21 10.99
N GLY A 40 -10.94 7.76 10.39
CA GLY A 40 -10.93 8.09 8.96
C GLY A 40 -10.78 6.83 8.11
N ASN A 41 -11.62 6.67 7.10
CA ASN A 41 -11.42 5.66 6.06
C ASN A 41 -10.57 6.26 4.94
N CYS A 42 -9.59 5.51 4.44
CA CYS A 42 -8.78 5.94 3.31
C CYS A 42 -9.41 5.40 2.02
N ASP A 43 -9.91 6.30 1.18
CA ASP A 43 -10.38 5.98 -0.16
C ASP A 43 -9.30 6.37 -1.17
N GLY A 44 -8.62 5.39 -1.76
CA GLY A 44 -7.55 5.62 -2.74
C GLY A 44 -8.04 6.24 -4.06
N THR A 45 -9.35 6.30 -4.30
CA THR A 45 -9.96 6.94 -5.47
C THR A 45 -10.36 8.39 -5.20
N GLN A 46 -10.52 8.75 -3.93
CA GLN A 46 -10.79 10.11 -3.48
C GLN A 46 -9.53 10.64 -2.78
N LEU A 47 -8.70 11.41 -3.51
CA LEU A 47 -7.63 12.24 -2.92
C LEU A 47 -8.11 12.83 -1.59
N PRO A 48 -7.32 12.83 -0.51
CA PRO A 48 -7.79 12.77 0.87
C PRO A 48 -8.73 13.93 1.20
N LEU A 49 -10.00 13.72 0.85
CA LEU A 49 -11.14 14.49 1.28
C LEU A 49 -11.40 13.96 2.67
N PHE A 50 -10.62 14.48 3.63
CA PHE A 50 -11.09 14.59 4.99
C PHE A 50 -12.39 15.38 4.92
N LYS A 51 -13.52 14.70 4.69
CA LYS A 51 -14.82 15.25 5.04
C LYS A 51 -14.73 15.37 6.55
N GLY A 52 -14.43 16.60 6.96
CA GLY A 52 -14.20 16.97 8.34
C GLY A 52 -15.24 16.31 9.21
N PHE A 53 -14.79 15.86 10.38
CA PHE A 53 -15.67 15.53 11.49
C PHE A 53 -16.80 16.55 11.51
N LYS A 54 -18.02 16.10 11.15
CA LYS A 54 -19.20 16.87 11.52
C LYS A 54 -19.33 16.67 13.03
N PRO A 55 -19.36 17.76 13.81
CA PRO A 55 -19.47 17.70 15.26
C PRO A 55 -20.74 16.96 15.71
#